data_AF-A0A9X1H940-F1
#
_entry.id   AF-A0A9X1H940-F1
#
_cell.length_a   1.000
_cell.length_b   1.000
_cell.length_c   1.000
_cell.angle_alpha   90.00
_cell.angle_beta   90.00
_cell.angle_gamma   90.00
#
_symmetry.space_group_name_H-M   'P 1'
#
loop_
_entity.id
_entity.type
_entity.pdbx_description
1 polymer ?
#
loop_
_entity_poly.entity_id
_entity_poly.type
_entity_poly.pdbx_seq_one_letter_code
_entity_poly.pdbx_strand_id
1 'polypeptide(L)'
;MKSLCLLIVCFLLSTSMFSQQDMQKLMREKDLKIDSLIKIDFLAYKYKYLDENFKIKIPKEVYEKAFVDYKFIPERIKTYKDSLGVVLMAEFKDWDAERIASFRINYSWKRLSYYLWMKENEVLELAKKLNVKMPYRLKELFEKNDPKVQSELQNLRDKIYLKTAAQDIFKLSTKDLLNYAFKHNSELIELRKKEHNHAPQKRN
;
A
#
# COMPACT_ATOMS: atom_id res chain seq x y z
N MET A 1 -45.19 30.05 17.38
CA MET A 1 -43.83 29.54 17.66
C MET A 1 -43.62 28.07 17.27
N LYS A 2 -44.49 27.11 17.65
CA LYS A 2 -44.31 25.68 17.31
C LYS A 2 -44.16 25.40 15.79
N SER A 3 -44.89 26.11 14.93
CA SER A 3 -44.81 25.97 13.46
C SER A 3 -43.48 26.45 12.85
N LEU A 4 -42.79 27.41 13.47
CA LEU A 4 -41.52 27.94 12.95
C LEU A 4 -40.36 26.99 13.27
N CYS A 5 -40.36 26.39 14.45
CA CYS A 5 -39.41 25.33 14.81
C CYS A 5 -39.54 24.11 13.89
N LEU A 6 -40.75 23.73 13.48
CA LEU A 6 -40.97 22.58 12.60
C LEU A 6 -40.35 22.82 11.20
N LEU A 7 -40.52 24.02 10.64
CA LEU A 7 -39.95 24.41 9.35
C LEU A 7 -38.41 24.45 9.37
N ILE A 8 -37.82 24.99 10.45
CA ILE A 8 -36.37 25.01 10.62
C ILE A 8 -35.80 23.60 10.74
N VAL A 9 -36.47 22.71 11.48
CA VAL A 9 -36.06 21.29 11.60
C VAL A 9 -36.18 20.57 10.26
N CYS A 10 -37.28 20.73 9.52
CA CYS A 10 -37.42 20.16 8.18
C CYS A 10 -36.36 20.67 7.19
N PHE A 11 -36.02 21.96 7.26
CA PHE A 11 -34.96 22.54 6.41
C PHE A 11 -33.58 21.96 6.75
N LEU A 12 -33.22 21.87 8.03
CA LEU A 12 -31.95 21.25 8.49
C LEU A 12 -31.87 19.75 8.13
N LEU A 13 -32.99 19.03 8.19
CA LEU A 13 -33.04 17.63 7.76
C LEU A 13 -32.87 17.51 6.23
N SER A 14 -33.47 18.40 5.44
CA SER A 14 -33.32 18.38 3.98
C SER A 14 -31.89 18.69 3.50
N THR A 15 -31.20 19.66 4.13
CA THR A 15 -29.82 20.02 3.78
C THR A 15 -28.82 18.95 4.19
N SER A 16 -29.05 18.27 5.32
CA SER A 16 -28.21 17.15 5.74
C SER A 16 -28.37 15.91 4.84
N MET A 17 -29.58 15.60 4.37
CA MET A 17 -29.80 14.50 3.42
C MET A 17 -29.19 14.79 2.04
N PHE A 18 -29.27 16.03 1.55
CA PHE A 18 -28.64 16.40 0.27
C PHE A 18 -27.11 16.33 0.33
N SER A 19 -26.53 16.83 1.42
CA SER A 19 -25.09 16.72 1.71
C SER A 19 -24.62 15.25 1.79
N GLN A 20 -25.43 14.37 2.39
CA GLN A 20 -25.13 12.92 2.42
C GLN A 20 -25.15 12.27 1.04
N GLN A 21 -26.10 12.66 0.16
CA GLN A 21 -26.18 12.11 -1.20
C GLN A 21 -24.98 12.54 -2.06
N ASP A 22 -24.56 13.79 -1.97
CA ASP A 22 -23.37 14.29 -2.68
C ASP A 22 -22.09 13.60 -2.19
N MET A 23 -21.96 13.42 -0.88
CA MET A 23 -20.83 12.68 -0.29
C MET A 23 -20.80 11.22 -0.75
N GLN A 24 -21.96 10.53 -0.80
CA GLN A 24 -22.04 9.16 -1.29
C GLN A 24 -21.70 9.05 -2.77
N LYS A 25 -22.06 10.05 -3.58
CA LYS A 25 -21.69 10.09 -5.00
C LYS A 25 -20.18 10.26 -5.16
N LEU A 26 -19.58 11.21 -4.44
CA LEU A 26 -18.14 11.44 -4.45
C LEU A 26 -17.34 10.20 -4.01
N MET A 27 -17.80 9.51 -2.96
CA MET A 27 -17.18 8.26 -2.50
C MET A 27 -17.23 7.18 -3.58
N ARG A 28 -18.39 6.99 -4.23
CA ARG A 28 -18.53 6.02 -5.32
C ARG A 28 -17.63 6.33 -6.50
N GLU A 29 -17.56 7.59 -6.93
CA GLU A 29 -16.68 8.01 -8.02
C GLU A 29 -15.20 7.76 -7.68
N LYS A 30 -14.81 8.02 -6.43
CA LYS A 30 -13.48 7.72 -5.93
C LYS A 30 -13.21 6.21 -5.93
N ASP A 31 -14.14 5.39 -5.45
CA ASP A 31 -13.98 3.93 -5.42
C ASP A 31 -13.81 3.36 -6.84
N LEU A 32 -14.65 3.81 -7.78
CA LEU A 32 -14.54 3.41 -9.19
C LEU A 32 -13.18 3.81 -9.80
N LYS A 33 -12.69 5.01 -9.49
CA LYS A 33 -11.36 5.47 -9.90
C LYS A 33 -10.28 4.55 -9.35
N ILE A 34 -10.31 4.26 -8.05
CA ILE A 34 -9.32 3.39 -7.39
C ILE A 34 -9.37 1.97 -7.97
N ASP A 35 -10.55 1.41 -8.19
CA ASP A 35 -10.73 0.09 -8.80
C ASP A 35 -10.13 0.04 -10.21
N SER A 36 -10.31 1.10 -10.99
CA SER A 36 -9.69 1.23 -12.31
C SER A 36 -8.16 1.27 -12.21
N LEU A 37 -7.62 2.08 -11.29
CA LEU A 37 -6.17 2.21 -11.10
C LEU A 37 -5.53 0.91 -10.60
N ILE A 38 -6.20 0.16 -9.71
CA ILE A 38 -5.69 -1.10 -9.17
C ILE A 38 -5.50 -2.15 -10.28
N LYS A 39 -6.32 -2.11 -11.35
CA LYS A 39 -6.20 -3.01 -12.51
C LYS A 39 -4.99 -2.72 -13.38
N ILE A 40 -4.39 -1.53 -13.29
CA ILE A 40 -3.19 -1.19 -14.07
C ILE A 40 -2.00 -2.02 -13.57
N ASP A 41 -1.27 -2.60 -14.51
CA ASP A 41 -0.03 -3.30 -14.21
C ASP A 41 1.16 -2.34 -14.12
N PHE A 42 1.28 -1.64 -12.99
CA PHE A 42 2.38 -0.69 -12.75
C PHE A 42 3.78 -1.31 -12.78
N LEU A 43 3.92 -2.64 -12.68
CA LEU A 43 5.22 -3.32 -12.74
C LEU A 43 5.62 -3.70 -14.16
N ALA A 44 4.70 -3.66 -15.11
CA ALA A 44 4.95 -3.84 -16.54
C ALA A 44 4.63 -2.55 -17.35
N TYR A 45 4.28 -1.47 -16.66
CA TYR A 45 3.91 -0.20 -17.28
C TYR A 45 5.11 0.42 -18.01
N LYS A 46 4.87 0.96 -19.21
CA LYS A 46 5.89 1.62 -20.03
C LYS A 46 6.05 3.08 -19.60
N TYR A 47 6.85 3.30 -18.56
CA TYR A 47 7.10 4.64 -18.02
C TYR A 47 7.88 5.52 -18.99
N LYS A 48 7.49 6.80 -19.08
CA LYS A 48 8.27 7.81 -19.78
C LYS A 48 9.54 8.15 -19.01
N TYR A 49 9.45 8.26 -17.68
CA TYR A 49 10.53 8.78 -16.83
C TYR A 49 11.27 7.75 -15.98
N LEU A 50 10.92 6.46 -16.12
CA LEU A 50 11.64 5.34 -15.50
C LEU A 50 12.17 4.38 -16.58
N ASP A 51 13.24 3.65 -16.29
CA ASP A 51 13.66 2.50 -17.09
C ASP A 51 12.92 1.21 -16.66
N GLU A 52 13.24 0.09 -17.32
CA GLU A 52 12.65 -1.23 -17.02
C GLU A 52 12.97 -1.77 -15.61
N ASN A 53 14.00 -1.21 -14.97
CA ASN A 53 14.42 -1.53 -13.61
C ASN A 53 13.99 -0.44 -12.61
N PHE A 54 13.06 0.44 -13.00
CA PHE A 54 12.55 1.57 -12.24
C PHE A 54 13.63 2.59 -11.82
N LYS A 55 14.76 2.67 -12.52
CA LYS A 55 15.72 3.75 -12.33
C LYS A 55 15.16 5.04 -12.91
N ILE A 56 15.37 6.13 -12.19
CA ILE A 56 14.88 7.46 -12.57
C ILE A 56 15.75 8.01 -13.71
N LYS A 57 15.10 8.37 -14.83
CA LYS A 57 15.73 8.99 -16.02
C LYS A 57 15.06 10.32 -16.42
N ILE A 58 14.32 10.93 -15.50
CA ILE A 58 13.60 12.17 -15.74
C ILE A 58 14.58 13.33 -16.03
N PRO A 59 14.31 14.21 -17.01
CA PRO A 59 15.05 15.46 -17.16
C PRO A 59 14.87 16.36 -15.93
N LYS A 60 15.93 17.08 -15.55
CA LYS A 60 15.95 17.93 -14.35
C LYS A 60 14.83 18.96 -14.36
N GLU A 61 14.58 19.58 -15.51
CA GLU A 61 13.58 20.64 -15.68
C GLU A 61 12.16 20.11 -15.47
N VAL A 62 11.89 18.88 -15.91
CA VAL A 62 10.59 18.21 -15.71
C VAL A 62 10.40 17.84 -14.24
N TYR A 63 11.47 17.37 -13.59
CA TYR A 63 11.45 17.04 -12.17
C TYR A 63 11.20 18.28 -11.30
N GLU A 64 11.95 19.36 -11.52
CA GLU A 64 11.78 20.64 -10.81
C GLU A 64 10.40 21.25 -11.07
N LYS A 65 9.87 21.13 -12.28
CA LYS A 65 8.51 21.56 -12.58
C LYS A 65 7.47 20.75 -11.79
N ALA A 66 7.55 19.42 -11.81
CA ALA A 66 6.64 18.57 -11.05
C ALA A 66 6.73 18.86 -9.53
N PHE A 67 7.93 19.14 -9.05
CA PHE A 67 8.18 19.52 -7.68
C PHE A 67 7.35 20.75 -7.27
N VAL A 68 7.36 21.81 -8.09
CA VAL A 68 6.60 23.05 -7.86
C VAL A 68 5.10 22.85 -8.09
N ASP A 69 4.72 22.28 -9.24
CA ASP A 69 3.32 22.13 -9.66
C ASP A 69 2.49 21.32 -8.65
N TYR A 70 3.10 20.28 -8.08
CA TYR A 70 2.44 19.40 -7.11
C TYR A 70 2.83 19.67 -5.65
N LYS A 71 3.50 20.80 -5.38
CA LYS A 71 3.79 21.31 -4.03
C LYS A 71 4.54 20.31 -3.14
N PHE A 72 5.54 19.63 -3.70
CA PHE A 72 6.45 18.81 -2.89
C PHE A 72 7.31 19.70 -1.97
N ILE A 73 7.67 19.19 -0.79
CA ILE A 73 8.44 19.93 0.22
C ILE A 73 9.91 19.48 0.15
N PRO A 74 10.90 20.38 -0.13
CA PRO A 74 12.24 19.94 -0.55
C PRO A 74 12.94 19.16 0.55
N GLU A 75 12.76 19.60 1.78
CA GLU A 75 13.37 19.04 2.97
C GLU A 75 12.86 17.62 3.29
N ARG A 76 11.78 17.18 2.63
CA ARG A 76 11.23 15.82 2.77
C ARG A 76 11.74 14.86 1.71
N ILE A 77 12.37 15.34 0.64
CA ILE A 77 12.86 14.48 -0.44
C ILE A 77 14.32 14.12 -0.18
N LYS A 78 14.56 12.97 0.45
CA LYS A 78 15.91 12.55 0.86
C LYS A 78 16.30 11.17 0.33
N THR A 79 15.32 10.37 -0.05
CA THR A 79 15.50 8.99 -0.42
C THR A 79 15.04 8.74 -1.86
N TYR A 80 15.49 7.63 -2.44
CA TYR A 80 14.97 7.16 -3.73
C TYR A 80 13.44 7.10 -3.76
N LYS A 81 12.81 6.62 -2.68
CA LYS A 81 11.35 6.52 -2.59
C LYS A 81 10.66 7.88 -2.70
N ASP A 82 11.25 8.91 -2.10
CA ASP A 82 10.70 10.26 -2.15
C ASP A 82 10.83 10.82 -3.57
N SER A 83 12.00 10.65 -4.19
CA SER A 83 12.23 11.06 -5.59
C SER A 83 11.33 10.30 -6.56
N LEU A 84 11.09 9.00 -6.32
CA LEU A 84 10.18 8.20 -7.13
C LEU A 84 8.76 8.78 -7.09
N GLY A 85 8.29 9.23 -5.92
CA GLY A 85 6.98 9.87 -5.81
C GLY A 85 6.85 11.12 -6.69
N VAL A 86 7.86 11.98 -6.73
CA VAL A 86 7.88 13.16 -7.62
C VAL A 86 7.84 12.74 -9.10
N VAL A 87 8.63 11.72 -9.47
CA VAL A 87 8.69 11.23 -10.86
C VAL A 87 7.38 10.61 -11.30
N LEU A 88 6.77 9.77 -10.47
CA LEU A 88 5.48 9.15 -10.74
C LEU A 88 4.35 10.18 -10.76
N MET A 89 4.44 11.25 -9.98
CA MET A 89 3.52 12.38 -10.07
C MET A 89 3.68 13.12 -11.41
N ALA A 90 4.91 13.33 -11.87
CA ALA A 90 5.17 13.91 -13.19
C ALA A 90 4.63 13.03 -14.35
N GLU A 91 4.66 11.71 -14.17
CA GLU A 91 4.13 10.72 -15.13
C GLU A 91 2.60 10.74 -15.19
N PHE A 92 1.93 10.60 -14.04
CA PHE A 92 0.49 10.34 -13.99
C PHE A 92 -0.36 11.58 -13.75
N LYS A 93 0.20 12.62 -13.13
CA LYS A 93 -0.53 13.81 -12.67
C LYS A 93 -1.70 13.47 -11.74
N ASP A 94 -1.59 12.36 -11.02
CA ASP A 94 -2.62 11.78 -10.18
C ASP A 94 -2.01 11.15 -8.92
N TRP A 95 -2.41 11.66 -7.75
CA TRP A 95 -1.93 11.20 -6.44
C TRP A 95 -2.29 9.76 -6.10
N ASP A 96 -3.41 9.25 -6.60
CA ASP A 96 -3.81 7.87 -6.32
C ASP A 96 -3.01 6.90 -7.20
N ALA A 97 -2.81 7.25 -8.48
CA ALA A 97 -1.98 6.47 -9.38
C ALA A 97 -0.51 6.45 -8.93
N GLU A 98 0.04 7.61 -8.58
CA GLU A 98 1.38 7.75 -7.99
C GLU A 98 1.52 6.86 -6.77
N ARG A 99 0.59 6.98 -5.81
CA ARG A 99 0.65 6.23 -4.55
C ARG A 99 0.62 4.74 -4.80
N ILE A 100 -0.30 4.25 -5.63
CA ILE A 100 -0.43 2.83 -5.95
C ILE A 100 0.84 2.32 -6.63
N ALA A 101 1.33 3.01 -7.67
CA ALA A 101 2.54 2.64 -8.39
C ALA A 101 3.76 2.63 -7.45
N SER A 102 3.94 3.69 -6.66
CA SER A 102 5.02 3.84 -5.69
C SER A 102 5.02 2.71 -4.65
N PHE A 103 3.84 2.32 -4.15
CA PHE A 103 3.73 1.19 -3.23
C PHE A 103 4.12 -0.15 -3.86
N ARG A 104 3.81 -0.37 -5.14
CA ARG A 104 4.14 -1.61 -5.86
C ARG A 104 5.63 -1.68 -6.19
N ILE A 105 6.20 -0.59 -6.69
CA ILE A 105 7.60 -0.49 -7.09
C ILE A 105 8.53 -0.58 -5.86
N ASN A 106 8.23 0.19 -4.80
CA ASN A 106 9.05 0.20 -3.58
C ASN A 106 8.78 -0.99 -2.63
N TYR A 107 7.95 -1.96 -3.04
CA TYR A 107 7.71 -3.13 -2.21
C TYR A 107 9.01 -3.93 -2.10
N SER A 108 9.38 -4.41 -0.91
CA SER A 108 10.66 -5.09 -0.68
C SER A 108 10.48 -6.54 -0.27
N TRP A 109 11.51 -7.36 -0.53
CA TRP A 109 11.57 -8.76 -0.10
C TRP A 109 11.52 -8.87 1.42
N LYS A 110 12.30 -8.04 2.13
CA LYS A 110 12.20 -7.89 3.59
C LYS A 110 10.79 -7.63 4.10
N ARG A 111 10.03 -6.73 3.43
CA ARG A 111 8.64 -6.48 3.84
C ARG A 111 7.79 -7.73 3.65
N LEU A 112 7.92 -8.42 2.52
CA LEU A 112 7.20 -9.66 2.26
C LEU A 112 7.56 -10.77 3.27
N SER A 113 8.82 -10.85 3.68
CA SER A 113 9.30 -11.83 4.65
C SER A 113 8.55 -11.73 5.99
N TYR A 114 8.17 -10.52 6.41
CA TYR A 114 7.33 -10.31 7.59
C TYR A 114 5.91 -10.87 7.43
N TYR A 115 5.30 -10.75 6.25
CA TYR A 115 3.98 -11.32 5.97
C TYR A 115 4.02 -12.86 5.91
N LEU A 116 5.13 -13.44 5.46
CA LEU A 116 5.24 -14.89 5.26
C LEU A 116 5.88 -15.64 6.43
N TRP A 117 6.34 -14.93 7.48
CA TRP A 117 7.12 -15.52 8.58
C TRP A 117 8.27 -16.38 8.05
N MET A 118 8.97 -15.81 7.09
CA MET A 118 10.15 -16.38 6.43
C MET A 118 11.29 -15.38 6.56
N LYS A 119 12.52 -15.87 6.51
CA LYS A 119 13.69 -15.01 6.33
C LYS A 119 13.70 -14.47 4.89
N GLU A 120 14.31 -13.30 4.69
CA GLU A 120 14.35 -12.66 3.37
C GLU A 120 14.97 -13.56 2.29
N ASN A 121 16.02 -14.32 2.63
CA ASN A 121 16.64 -15.28 1.71
C ASN A 121 15.70 -16.44 1.34
N GLU A 122 14.89 -16.95 2.27
CA GLU A 122 13.89 -17.99 1.99
C GLU A 122 12.82 -17.48 1.02
N VAL A 123 12.38 -16.23 1.18
CA VAL A 123 11.43 -15.59 0.25
C VAL A 123 12.06 -15.44 -1.13
N LEU A 124 13.34 -15.07 -1.22
CA LEU A 124 14.06 -14.97 -2.49
C LEU A 124 14.18 -16.33 -3.19
N GLU A 125 14.48 -17.41 -2.47
CA GLU A 125 14.53 -18.76 -3.05
C GLU A 125 13.15 -19.23 -3.52
N LEU A 126 12.09 -18.93 -2.77
CA LEU A 126 10.72 -19.17 -3.22
C LEU A 126 10.40 -18.38 -4.50
N ALA A 127 10.78 -17.10 -4.55
CA ALA A 127 10.58 -16.26 -5.73
C ALA A 127 11.29 -16.83 -6.96
N LYS A 128 12.54 -17.29 -6.81
CA LYS A 128 13.30 -17.96 -7.88
C LYS A 128 12.62 -19.24 -8.35
N LYS A 129 12.19 -20.11 -7.43
CA LYS A 129 11.45 -21.34 -7.73
C LYS A 129 10.18 -21.07 -8.55
N LEU A 130 9.49 -19.97 -8.26
CA LEU A 130 8.27 -19.56 -8.94
C LEU A 130 8.51 -18.66 -10.16
N ASN A 131 9.76 -18.40 -10.52
CA ASN A 131 10.17 -17.47 -11.58
C ASN A 131 9.57 -16.05 -11.43
N VAL A 132 9.52 -15.56 -10.20
CA VAL A 132 9.01 -14.23 -9.85
C VAL A 132 10.16 -13.28 -9.58
N LYS A 133 10.27 -12.21 -10.37
CA LYS A 133 11.37 -11.24 -10.28
C LYS A 133 11.13 -10.09 -9.31
N MET A 134 9.87 -9.80 -8.97
CA MET A 134 9.49 -8.62 -8.18
C MET A 134 8.72 -9.04 -6.92
N PRO A 135 9.03 -8.49 -5.74
CA PRO A 135 8.42 -8.91 -4.48
C PRO A 135 6.91 -8.68 -4.43
N TYR A 136 6.42 -7.58 -5.00
CA TYR A 136 4.99 -7.33 -5.04
C TYR A 136 4.24 -8.37 -5.90
N ARG A 137 4.87 -8.93 -6.95
CA ARG A 137 4.26 -10.01 -7.73
C ARG A 137 4.12 -11.29 -6.94
N LEU A 138 5.11 -11.61 -6.11
CA LEU A 138 5.00 -12.76 -5.24
C LEU A 138 3.86 -12.54 -4.24
N LYS A 139 3.78 -11.35 -3.63
CA LYS A 139 2.63 -10.97 -2.78
C LYS A 139 1.28 -11.15 -3.48
N GLU A 140 1.16 -10.75 -4.75
CA GLU A 140 -0.08 -10.93 -5.52
C GLU A 140 -0.48 -12.40 -5.67
N LEU A 141 0.48 -13.32 -5.84
CA LEU A 141 0.20 -14.76 -5.88
C LEU A 141 -0.43 -15.23 -4.56
N PHE A 142 0.12 -14.81 -3.43
CA PHE A 142 -0.44 -15.10 -2.12
C PHE A 142 -1.84 -14.50 -1.96
N GLU A 143 -2.02 -13.20 -2.21
CA GLU A 143 -3.32 -12.53 -2.03
C GLU A 143 -4.43 -13.12 -2.92
N LYS A 144 -4.09 -13.57 -4.13
CA LYS A 144 -5.02 -14.23 -5.05
C LYS A 144 -5.25 -15.70 -4.75
N ASN A 145 -4.62 -16.23 -3.70
CA ASN A 145 -4.66 -17.65 -3.34
C ASN A 145 -4.26 -18.55 -4.53
N ASP A 146 -3.19 -18.18 -5.24
CA ASP A 146 -2.73 -18.90 -6.43
C ASP A 146 -2.37 -20.35 -6.07
N PRO A 147 -2.69 -21.35 -6.93
CA PRO A 147 -2.33 -22.75 -6.70
C PRO A 147 -0.84 -22.99 -6.41
N LYS A 148 0.05 -22.16 -6.98
CA LYS A 148 1.50 -22.29 -6.85
C LYS A 148 2.03 -22.02 -5.44
N VAL A 149 1.24 -21.39 -4.58
CA VAL A 149 1.65 -20.99 -3.22
C VAL A 149 0.83 -21.66 -2.12
N GLN A 150 0.02 -22.68 -2.45
CA GLN A 150 -0.86 -23.34 -1.48
C GLN A 150 -0.09 -24.03 -0.36
N SER A 151 1.03 -24.70 -0.69
CA SER A 151 1.91 -25.30 0.30
C SER A 151 2.46 -24.28 1.28
N GLU A 152 2.89 -23.13 0.78
CA GLU A 152 3.46 -22.04 1.56
C GLU A 152 2.41 -21.36 2.43
N LEU A 153 1.18 -21.24 1.95
CA LEU A 153 0.04 -20.75 2.73
C LEU A 153 -0.33 -21.70 3.86
N GLN A 154 -0.36 -23.00 3.61
CA GLN A 154 -0.60 -23.98 4.67
C GLN A 154 0.52 -23.96 5.72
N ASN A 155 1.78 -23.95 5.27
CA ASN A 155 2.94 -23.82 6.15
C ASN A 155 2.88 -22.55 7.01
N LEU A 156 2.39 -21.43 6.46
CA LEU A 156 2.20 -20.21 7.22
C LEU A 156 1.14 -20.38 8.33
N ARG A 157 -0.02 -20.99 8.01
CA ARG A 157 -1.05 -21.30 9.01
C ARG A 157 -0.50 -22.17 10.12
N ASP A 158 0.21 -23.24 9.77
CA ASP A 158 0.78 -24.18 10.72
C ASP A 158 1.82 -23.49 11.62
N LYS A 159 2.73 -22.68 11.05
CA LYS A 159 3.70 -21.89 11.82
C LYS A 159 3.02 -20.95 12.81
N ILE A 160 1.98 -20.25 12.39
CA ILE A 160 1.24 -19.31 13.25
C ILE A 160 0.49 -20.07 14.35
N TYR A 161 -0.18 -21.17 14.00
CA TYR A 161 -0.87 -22.01 14.96
C TYR A 161 0.09 -22.55 16.03
N LEU A 162 1.23 -23.10 15.63
CA LEU A 162 2.25 -23.60 16.56
C LEU A 162 2.76 -22.51 17.52
N LYS A 163 2.78 -21.24 17.08
CA LYS A 163 3.27 -20.13 17.89
C LYS A 163 2.21 -19.50 18.78
N THR A 164 0.94 -19.56 18.39
CA THR A 164 -0.14 -18.77 19.01
C THR A 164 -1.29 -19.62 19.56
N ALA A 165 -1.36 -20.91 19.20
CA ALA A 165 -2.48 -21.82 19.45
C ALA A 165 -3.85 -21.32 18.94
N ALA A 166 -3.87 -20.32 18.06
CA ALA A 166 -5.08 -19.69 17.53
C ALA A 166 -5.72 -20.57 16.45
N GLN A 167 -6.76 -21.33 16.79
CA GLN A 167 -7.44 -22.25 15.85
C GLN A 167 -8.21 -21.55 14.73
N ASP A 168 -8.64 -20.32 14.96
CA ASP A 168 -9.35 -19.48 13.98
C ASP A 168 -8.47 -19.13 12.77
N ILE A 169 -7.13 -19.27 12.88
CA ILE A 169 -6.19 -19.02 11.77
C ILE A 169 -6.52 -19.83 10.51
N PHE A 170 -7.06 -21.05 10.66
CA PHE A 170 -7.43 -21.92 9.54
C PHE A 170 -8.69 -21.48 8.81
N LYS A 171 -9.49 -20.61 9.43
CA LYS A 171 -10.74 -20.06 8.85
C LYS A 171 -10.51 -18.71 8.14
N LEU A 172 -9.34 -18.10 8.33
CA LEU A 172 -9.05 -16.79 7.73
C LEU A 172 -8.93 -16.87 6.21
N SER A 173 -9.48 -15.86 5.55
CA SER A 173 -9.16 -15.58 4.14
C SER A 173 -7.65 -15.37 4.00
N THR A 174 -7.10 -15.59 2.81
CA THR A 174 -5.66 -15.40 2.61
C THR A 174 -5.20 -13.98 2.91
N LYS A 175 -6.01 -12.97 2.57
CA LYS A 175 -5.71 -11.57 2.90
C LYS A 175 -5.65 -11.35 4.41
N ASP A 176 -6.62 -11.91 5.16
CA ASP A 176 -6.67 -11.76 6.61
C ASP A 176 -5.56 -12.54 7.29
N LEU A 177 -5.22 -13.73 6.79
CA LEU A 177 -4.08 -14.52 7.24
C LEU A 177 -2.76 -13.75 7.10
N LEU A 178 -2.51 -13.14 5.94
CA LEU A 178 -1.31 -12.34 5.70
C LEU A 178 -1.25 -11.12 6.64
N ASN A 179 -2.37 -10.42 6.83
CA ASN A 179 -2.44 -9.29 7.76
C ASN A 179 -2.20 -9.72 9.20
N TYR A 180 -2.80 -10.84 9.62
CA TYR A 180 -2.57 -11.45 10.93
C TYR A 180 -1.09 -11.78 11.11
N ALA A 181 -0.50 -12.50 10.15
CA ALA A 181 0.92 -12.85 10.14
C ALA A 181 1.79 -11.61 10.33
N PHE A 182 1.58 -10.56 9.52
CA PHE A 182 2.35 -9.33 9.63
C PHE A 182 2.22 -8.65 10.99
N LYS A 183 1.00 -8.58 11.54
CA LYS A 183 0.73 -7.95 12.85
C LYS A 183 1.42 -8.69 14.00
N HIS A 184 1.47 -10.02 13.92
CA HIS A 184 1.99 -10.89 14.98
C HIS A 184 3.43 -11.34 14.75
N ASN A 185 4.10 -10.87 13.69
CA ASN A 185 5.50 -11.23 13.42
C ASN A 185 6.42 -10.69 14.52
N SER A 186 7.08 -11.59 15.25
CA SER A 186 7.92 -11.22 16.41
C SER A 186 9.13 -10.37 16.02
N GLU A 187 9.76 -10.64 14.88
CA GLU A 187 10.92 -9.86 14.42
C GLU A 187 10.51 -8.41 14.15
N LEU A 188 9.38 -8.21 13.47
CA LEU A 188 8.84 -6.88 13.18
C LEU A 188 8.42 -6.14 14.46
N ILE A 189 7.82 -6.85 15.43
CA ILE A 189 7.45 -6.28 16.72
C ILE A 189 8.70 -5.77 17.45
N GLU A 190 9.77 -6.56 17.51
CA GLU A 190 11.03 -6.17 18.15
C GLU A 190 11.73 -5.01 17.42
N LEU A 191 11.71 -5.01 16.08
CA LEU A 191 12.25 -3.92 15.28
C LEU A 191 11.54 -2.59 15.59
N ARG A 192 10.19 -2.60 15.62
CA ARG A 192 9.40 -1.41 15.96
C ARG A 192 9.66 -0.90 17.37
N LYS A 193 9.81 -1.79 18.35
CA LYS A 193 10.16 -1.40 19.73
C LYS A 193 11.52 -0.67 19.77
N LYS A 194 12.52 -1.17 19.06
CA LYS A 194 13.85 -0.54 18.98
C LYS A 194 13.78 0.85 18.33
N GLU A 195 13.01 1.00 17.26
CA GLU A 195 12.82 2.29 16.59
C GLU A 195 12.08 3.30 17.48
N HIS A 196 11.05 2.89 18.22
CA HIS A 196 10.34 3.76 19.17
C HIS A 196 11.18 4.17 20.38
N ASN A 197 12.07 3.30 20.84
CA ASN A 197 13.01 3.63 21.93
C ASN A 197 14.16 4.55 21.44
N HIS A 198 14.23 4.83 20.14
CA HIS A 198 15.18 5.73 19.52
C HIS A 198 14.49 6.90 18.80
N ALA A 199 13.75 7.78 19.51
CA ALA A 199 13.60 9.18 19.08
C ALA A 199 13.08 10.12 20.21
N PRO A 200 13.49 11.42 20.24
CA PRO A 200 14.35 12.12 19.28
C PRO A 200 15.69 12.61 19.89
N GLN A 201 16.80 12.45 19.14
CA GLN A 201 17.93 13.36 19.34
C GLN A 201 17.43 14.78 19.08
N LYS A 202 17.67 15.67 20.04
CA LYS A 202 17.32 17.09 19.97
C LYS A 202 17.81 17.67 18.64
N ARG A 203 16.89 18.27 17.89
CA ARG A 203 17.24 19.19 16.81
C ARG A 203 17.89 20.39 17.48
N ASN A 204 19.21 20.52 17.33
CA ASN A 204 19.92 21.78 17.59
C ASN A 204 19.71 22.72 16.40
#